data_AF-A0A1H3PI83-F1
#
_entry.id   AF-A0A1H3PI83-F1
#
_cell.length_a   1.000
_cell.length_b   1.000
_cell.length_c   1.000
_cell.angle_alpha   90.00
_cell.angle_beta   90.00
_cell.angle_gamma   90.00
#
_symmetry.space_group_name_H-M   'P 1'
#
loop_
_entity.id
_entity.type
_entity.pdbx_description
1 polymer ?
#
loop_
_entity_poly.entity_id
_entity_poly.type
_entity_poly.pdbx_seq_one_letter_code
_entity_poly.pdbx_strand_id
1 'polypeptide(L)'
;ALKVQMQMLKEVEIKLEQAPDKQISLTDPDARSMKTRGTGVVGYNVQTAVDAKHHLIVAHDVTNIGIDRDQLSSMSEQARTAMATQSLTVIADRGYFKGEEILACHEAGIDVIVPKTVTSNATAEGRFGKADFIYDAQTNEYRCPAGQHLIWRYTSKEKGLNLHRYWSSHCQQCPLKQQCTPSPERRVTRWEHEAVLDTMQARLDQTPDAMRIRRQTVEHPFGTIKAWMGSTHFLTKTINRVSTEMSLHVLAYNIKRLINILGVGRLIQVMSA
;
A
#
# COMPACT_ATOMS: atom_id res chain seq x y z
N ALA A 1 9.80 -43.09 -17.12
CA ALA A 1 9.44 -42.08 -16.09
C ALA A 1 10.42 -40.90 -16.11
N LEU A 2 11.68 -41.09 -15.69
CA LEU A 2 12.65 -39.98 -15.54
C LEU A 2 12.86 -39.14 -16.82
N LYS A 3 13.04 -39.78 -17.98
CA LYS A 3 13.22 -39.07 -19.27
C LYS A 3 12.02 -38.19 -19.65
N VAL A 4 10.79 -38.64 -19.35
CA VAL A 4 9.55 -37.89 -19.61
C VAL A 4 9.47 -36.67 -18.68
N GLN A 5 9.82 -36.85 -17.41
CA GLN A 5 9.85 -35.77 -16.43
C GLN A 5 10.91 -34.72 -16.78
N MET A 6 12.11 -35.14 -17.22
CA MET A 6 13.15 -34.21 -17.67
C MET A 6 12.72 -33.41 -18.90
N GLN A 7 12.00 -34.03 -19.84
CA GLN A 7 11.47 -33.33 -21.02
C GLN A 7 10.43 -32.28 -20.62
N MET A 8 9.49 -32.63 -19.74
CA MET A 8 8.51 -31.70 -19.19
C MET A 8 9.19 -30.51 -18.49
N LEU A 9 10.23 -30.76 -17.68
CA LEU A 9 10.96 -29.68 -16.99
C LEU A 9 11.66 -28.73 -17.97
N LYS A 10 12.23 -29.24 -19.07
CA LYS A 10 12.84 -28.39 -20.11
C LYS A 10 11.79 -27.50 -20.81
N GLU A 11 10.60 -28.03 -21.08
CA GLU A 11 9.51 -27.24 -21.66
C GLU A 11 9.00 -26.15 -20.69
N VAL A 12 8.94 -26.48 -19.41
CA VAL A 12 8.60 -25.56 -18.32
C VAL A 12 9.66 -24.46 -18.19
N GLU A 13 10.95 -24.80 -18.31
CA GLU A 13 12.07 -23.85 -18.27
C GLU A 13 11.99 -22.84 -19.43
N ILE A 14 11.73 -23.29 -20.66
CA ILE A 14 11.54 -22.39 -21.81
C ILE A 14 10.38 -21.42 -21.57
N LYS A 15 9.25 -21.92 -21.06
CA LYS A 15 8.08 -21.07 -20.74
C LYS A 15 8.38 -20.08 -19.62
N LEU A 16 9.16 -20.49 -18.62
CA LEU A 16 9.58 -19.64 -17.50
C LEU A 16 10.45 -18.47 -17.98
N GLU A 17 11.37 -18.71 -18.92
CA GLU A 17 12.22 -17.66 -19.48
C GLU A 17 11.46 -16.66 -20.34
N GLN A 18 10.40 -17.11 -21.01
CA GLN A 18 9.51 -16.25 -21.81
C GLN A 18 8.53 -15.44 -20.96
N ALA A 19 8.26 -15.86 -19.72
CA ALA A 19 7.36 -15.15 -18.81
C ALA A 19 8.02 -13.85 -18.31
N PRO A 20 7.35 -12.69 -18.39
CA PRO A 20 7.93 -11.39 -18.06
C PRO A 20 8.36 -11.26 -16.58
N ASP A 21 7.69 -12.00 -15.69
CA ASP A 21 7.94 -12.04 -14.25
C ASP A 21 8.68 -13.31 -13.80
N LYS A 22 9.15 -14.13 -14.74
CA LYS A 22 9.82 -15.41 -14.51
C LYS A 22 9.06 -16.29 -13.52
N GLN A 23 7.72 -16.31 -13.63
CA GLN A 23 6.86 -17.17 -12.85
C GLN A 23 5.86 -17.86 -13.76
N ILE A 24 5.64 -19.15 -13.51
CA ILE A 24 4.60 -19.93 -14.17
C ILE A 24 3.88 -20.77 -13.14
N SER A 25 2.56 -20.82 -13.26
CA SER A 25 1.70 -21.71 -12.49
C SER A 25 1.24 -22.84 -13.41
N LEU A 26 1.37 -24.08 -12.93
CA LEU A 26 1.04 -25.28 -13.70
C LEU A 26 -0.47 -25.56 -13.76
N THR A 27 -1.25 -24.93 -12.87
CA THR A 27 -2.69 -25.19 -12.71
C THR A 27 -3.56 -24.06 -13.22
N ASP A 28 -3.12 -22.81 -13.06
CA ASP A 28 -3.82 -21.59 -13.47
C ASP A 28 -2.81 -20.56 -14.01
N PRO A 29 -2.85 -20.22 -15.31
CA PRO A 29 -1.81 -19.41 -15.95
C PRO A 29 -1.67 -17.99 -15.39
N ASP A 30 -2.71 -17.42 -14.77
CA ASP A 30 -2.68 -16.04 -14.26
C ASP A 30 -2.32 -15.95 -12.78
N ALA A 31 -2.39 -17.06 -12.04
CA ALA A 31 -2.06 -17.10 -10.63
C ALA A 31 -0.56 -16.88 -10.41
N ARG A 32 -0.20 -16.18 -9.31
CA ARG A 32 1.19 -15.86 -8.97
C ARG A 32 1.53 -16.25 -7.55
N SER A 33 2.83 -16.45 -7.29
CA SER A 33 3.31 -16.73 -5.95
C SER A 33 3.21 -15.48 -5.08
N MET A 34 2.45 -15.59 -3.99
CA MET A 34 2.19 -14.49 -3.05
C MET A 34 2.87 -14.79 -1.73
N LYS A 35 3.53 -13.77 -1.18
CA LYS A 35 4.28 -13.91 0.06
C LYS A 35 3.32 -13.90 1.26
N THR A 36 3.15 -15.06 1.87
CA THR A 36 2.44 -15.22 3.15
C THR A 36 3.42 -15.48 4.30
N ARG A 37 2.92 -15.52 5.55
CA ARG A 37 3.75 -15.84 6.73
C ARG A 37 4.20 -17.31 6.65
N GLY A 38 5.38 -17.57 6.09
CA GLY A 38 5.96 -18.90 5.92
C GLY A 38 6.20 -19.23 4.45
N THR A 39 5.43 -20.16 3.91
CA THR A 39 5.47 -20.53 2.48
C THR A 39 4.72 -19.51 1.64
N GLY A 40 5.11 -19.35 0.37
CA GLY A 40 4.29 -18.61 -0.58
C GLY A 40 3.03 -19.39 -0.96
N VAL A 41 1.92 -18.70 -1.18
CA VAL A 41 0.68 -19.28 -1.71
C VAL A 41 0.53 -18.85 -3.16
N VAL A 42 0.20 -19.78 -4.05
CA VAL A 42 -0.12 -19.44 -5.45
C VAL A 42 -1.59 -19.01 -5.50
N GLY A 43 -1.85 -17.78 -5.93
CA GLY A 43 -3.20 -17.24 -5.96
C GLY A 43 -3.29 -15.86 -6.57
N TYR A 44 -4.32 -15.12 -6.14
CA TYR A 44 -4.63 -13.76 -6.54
C TYR A 44 -4.71 -12.85 -5.31
N ASN A 45 -4.43 -11.57 -5.53
CA ASN A 45 -4.44 -10.55 -4.51
C ASN A 45 -5.73 -9.75 -4.66
N VAL A 46 -6.57 -9.81 -3.63
CA VAL A 46 -7.87 -9.13 -3.64
C VAL A 46 -7.75 -7.82 -2.88
N GLN A 47 -7.98 -6.73 -3.58
CA GLN A 47 -8.02 -5.39 -3.04
C GLN A 47 -9.47 -5.01 -2.72
N THR A 48 -9.72 -4.38 -1.56
CA THR A 48 -11.08 -3.91 -1.21
C THR A 48 -11.01 -2.55 -0.54
N ALA A 49 -11.93 -1.67 -0.91
CA ALA A 49 -12.23 -0.43 -0.21
C ALA A 49 -13.60 -0.59 0.47
N VAL A 50 -13.68 -0.23 1.74
CA VAL A 50 -14.84 -0.52 2.58
C VAL A 50 -15.26 0.74 3.32
N ASP A 51 -16.55 1.07 3.27
CA ASP A 51 -17.14 2.16 4.05
C ASP A 51 -17.03 1.87 5.55
N ALA A 52 -16.45 2.80 6.30
CA ALA A 52 -16.26 2.67 7.73
C ALA A 52 -17.56 2.74 8.54
N LYS A 53 -18.62 3.36 8.01
CA LYS A 53 -19.88 3.55 8.74
C LYS A 53 -20.77 2.31 8.71
N HIS A 54 -20.96 1.72 7.53
CA HIS A 54 -21.89 0.62 7.31
C HIS A 54 -21.22 -0.70 6.99
N HIS A 55 -19.88 -0.71 6.82
CA HIS A 55 -19.10 -1.88 6.42
C HIS A 55 -19.51 -2.44 5.05
N LEU A 56 -19.90 -1.57 4.13
CA LEU A 56 -20.17 -1.94 2.73
C LEU A 56 -18.87 -1.90 1.94
N ILE A 57 -18.63 -2.93 1.12
CA ILE A 57 -17.52 -2.91 0.17
C ILE A 57 -17.94 -1.97 -0.97
N VAL A 58 -17.24 -0.86 -1.14
CA VAL A 58 -17.56 0.17 -2.15
C VAL A 58 -16.77 0.00 -3.44
N ALA A 59 -15.59 -0.62 -3.35
CA ALA A 59 -14.80 -1.02 -4.52
C ALA A 59 -14.00 -2.28 -4.19
N HIS A 60 -13.75 -3.10 -5.21
CA HIS A 60 -12.91 -4.28 -5.11
C HIS A 60 -12.19 -4.52 -6.43
N ASP A 61 -11.00 -5.09 -6.36
CA ASP A 61 -10.24 -5.50 -7.54
C ASP A 61 -9.48 -6.80 -7.26
N VAL A 62 -9.18 -7.55 -8.32
CA VAL A 62 -8.41 -8.80 -8.26
C VAL A 62 -7.19 -8.64 -9.13
N THR A 63 -6.01 -8.69 -8.52
CA THR A 63 -4.74 -8.54 -9.22
C THR A 63 -3.85 -9.76 -9.04
N ASN A 64 -2.89 -9.93 -9.94
CA ASN A 64 -1.82 -10.93 -9.82
C ASN A 64 -0.52 -10.30 -9.29
N ILE A 65 -0.57 -9.05 -8.83
CA ILE A 65 0.56 -8.33 -8.24
C ILE A 65 0.62 -8.68 -6.75
N GLY A 66 1.71 -9.34 -6.34
CA GLY A 66 1.88 -9.82 -4.97
C GLY A 66 2.22 -8.75 -3.91
N ILE A 67 2.21 -7.46 -4.29
CA ILE A 67 2.49 -6.34 -3.39
C ILE A 67 1.40 -5.27 -3.52
N ASP A 68 1.01 -4.68 -2.39
CA ASP A 68 -0.08 -3.69 -2.34
C ASP A 68 0.39 -2.24 -2.60
N ARG A 69 1.71 -2.04 -2.76
CA ARG A 69 2.36 -0.73 -2.81
C ARG A 69 1.91 0.18 -3.95
N ASP A 70 1.31 -0.39 -4.99
CA ASP A 70 0.90 0.31 -6.22
C ASP A 70 -0.64 0.28 -6.38
N GLN A 71 -1.38 -0.02 -5.32
CA GLN A 71 -2.84 -0.25 -5.37
C GLN A 71 -3.64 0.85 -4.67
N LEU A 72 -2.98 1.80 -4.00
CA LEU A 72 -3.65 2.79 -3.15
C LEU A 72 -4.45 3.80 -3.98
N SER A 73 -3.84 4.43 -4.97
CA SER A 73 -4.48 5.49 -5.77
C SER A 73 -5.66 4.94 -6.57
N SER A 74 -5.46 3.86 -7.32
CA SER A 74 -6.49 3.19 -8.11
C SER A 74 -7.71 2.81 -7.25
N MET A 75 -7.49 2.11 -6.12
CA MET A 75 -8.60 1.71 -5.25
C MET A 75 -9.32 2.90 -4.62
N SER A 76 -8.58 3.97 -4.29
CA SER A 76 -9.16 5.20 -3.72
C SER A 76 -10.04 5.92 -4.73
N GLU A 77 -9.63 6.01 -6.00
CA GLU A 77 -10.43 6.61 -7.06
C GLU A 77 -11.67 5.80 -7.40
N GLN A 78 -11.55 4.48 -7.46
CA GLN A 78 -12.69 3.58 -7.64
C GLN A 78 -13.71 3.76 -6.51
N ALA A 79 -13.24 3.80 -5.25
CA ALA A 79 -14.09 4.04 -4.10
C ALA A 79 -14.78 5.42 -4.15
N ARG A 80 -14.03 6.48 -4.49
CA ARG A 80 -14.57 7.84 -4.65
C ARG A 80 -15.67 7.87 -5.72
N THR A 81 -15.44 7.23 -6.85
CA THR A 81 -16.39 7.14 -7.97
C THR A 81 -17.65 6.39 -7.56
N ALA A 82 -17.49 5.22 -6.93
CA ALA A 82 -18.63 4.41 -6.45
C ALA A 82 -19.47 5.11 -5.38
N MET A 83 -18.82 5.89 -4.51
CA MET A 83 -19.50 6.66 -3.45
C MET A 83 -20.05 8.00 -3.93
N ALA A 84 -19.73 8.43 -5.16
CA ALA A 84 -20.11 9.71 -5.73
C ALA A 84 -19.82 10.91 -4.80
N THR A 85 -18.70 10.88 -4.07
CA THR A 85 -18.30 11.93 -3.12
C THR A 85 -17.15 12.77 -3.65
N GLN A 86 -17.18 14.07 -3.34
CA GLN A 86 -16.08 15.00 -3.65
C GLN A 86 -14.95 14.95 -2.61
N SER A 87 -15.28 14.61 -1.36
CA SER A 87 -14.33 14.49 -0.25
C SER A 87 -14.25 13.05 0.21
N LEU A 88 -13.06 12.48 0.21
CA LEU A 88 -12.81 11.12 0.66
C LEU A 88 -11.55 11.08 1.54
N THR A 89 -11.67 10.49 2.71
CA THR A 89 -10.52 10.12 3.55
C THR A 89 -10.29 8.62 3.48
N VAL A 90 -9.10 8.20 3.04
CA VAL A 90 -8.72 6.80 2.90
C VAL A 90 -7.73 6.42 4.00
N ILE A 91 -8.07 5.38 4.74
CA ILE A 91 -7.19 4.79 5.75
C ILE A 91 -6.74 3.43 5.25
N ALA A 92 -5.44 3.25 5.04
CA ALA A 92 -4.86 2.01 4.55
C ALA A 92 -3.69 1.53 5.42
N ASP A 93 -3.26 0.30 5.22
CA ASP A 93 -2.12 -0.24 5.96
C ASP A 93 -0.77 0.21 5.40
N ARG A 94 0.27 -0.08 6.16
CA ARG A 94 1.66 0.27 5.84
C ARG A 94 2.18 -0.33 4.52
N GLY A 95 1.60 -1.44 4.06
CA GLY A 95 1.88 -2.08 2.77
C GLY A 95 1.52 -1.21 1.57
N TYR A 96 0.55 -0.30 1.71
CA TYR A 96 0.17 0.69 0.70
C TYR A 96 1.05 1.95 0.72
N PHE A 97 2.07 2.03 1.59
CA PHE A 97 2.92 3.21 1.68
C PHE A 97 3.89 3.31 0.49
N LYS A 98 3.56 4.19 -0.46
CA LYS A 98 4.44 4.61 -1.57
C LYS A 98 4.23 6.08 -1.88
N GLY A 99 5.32 6.83 -2.02
CA GLY A 99 5.27 8.29 -2.20
C GLY A 99 4.43 8.73 -3.40
N GLU A 100 4.68 8.10 -4.55
CA GLU A 100 3.97 8.38 -5.81
C GLU A 100 2.46 8.13 -5.70
N GLU A 101 2.04 7.05 -5.04
CA GLU A 101 0.62 6.75 -4.83
C GLU A 101 -0.08 7.78 -3.92
N ILE A 102 0.61 8.20 -2.85
CA ILE A 102 0.08 9.18 -1.92
C ILE A 102 -0.03 10.55 -2.60
N LEU A 103 0.95 10.90 -3.43
CA LEU A 103 0.88 12.10 -4.27
C LEU A 103 -0.28 12.04 -5.25
N ALA A 104 -0.45 10.93 -5.98
CA ALA A 104 -1.57 10.76 -6.91
C ALA A 104 -2.93 10.91 -6.19
N CYS A 105 -3.08 10.34 -4.99
CA CYS A 105 -4.28 10.55 -4.16
C CYS A 105 -4.46 12.02 -3.78
N HIS A 106 -3.39 12.69 -3.37
CA HIS A 106 -3.43 14.10 -2.98
C HIS A 106 -3.83 15.01 -4.15
N GLU A 107 -3.28 14.77 -5.35
CA GLU A 107 -3.64 15.49 -6.58
C GLU A 107 -5.09 15.22 -6.99
N ALA A 108 -5.60 14.02 -6.71
CA ALA A 108 -7.01 13.68 -6.85
C ALA A 108 -7.90 14.27 -5.73
N GLY A 109 -7.36 15.03 -4.77
CA GLY A 109 -8.13 15.60 -3.66
C GLY A 109 -8.59 14.57 -2.63
N ILE A 110 -7.92 13.42 -2.55
CA ILE A 110 -8.22 12.34 -1.60
C ILE A 110 -7.23 12.44 -0.44
N ASP A 111 -7.77 12.51 0.78
CA ASP A 111 -6.97 12.58 1.99
C ASP A 111 -6.57 11.19 2.46
N VAL A 112 -5.27 10.91 2.45
CA VAL A 112 -4.75 9.60 2.82
C VAL A 112 -4.19 9.59 4.24
N ILE A 113 -4.43 8.49 4.96
CA ILE A 113 -3.82 8.18 6.26
C ILE A 113 -3.20 6.77 6.16
N VAL A 114 -1.88 6.71 5.97
CA VAL A 114 -1.11 5.47 5.85
C VAL A 114 0.13 5.52 6.76
N PRO A 115 0.36 4.51 7.62
CA PRO A 115 1.57 4.48 8.44
C PRO A 115 2.85 4.39 7.59
N LYS A 116 3.85 5.23 7.90
CA LYS A 116 5.15 5.20 7.22
C LYS A 116 5.88 3.89 7.46
N THR A 117 6.63 3.47 6.44
CA THR A 117 7.58 2.37 6.59
C THR A 117 8.91 2.84 7.18
N VAL A 118 9.07 2.70 8.49
CA VAL A 118 10.35 2.88 9.19
C VAL A 118 11.26 1.69 8.90
N THR A 119 12.21 1.85 7.96
CA THR A 119 13.26 0.87 7.63
C THR A 119 14.63 1.55 7.56
N SER A 120 14.96 2.36 8.57
CA SER A 120 16.28 3.00 8.62
C SER A 120 17.28 2.09 9.35
N ASN A 121 18.30 1.62 8.63
CA ASN A 121 19.43 0.91 9.23
C ASN A 121 20.13 1.74 10.32
N ALA A 122 20.18 3.06 10.15
CA ALA A 122 20.75 3.96 11.15
C ALA A 122 19.99 3.87 12.48
N THR A 123 18.66 3.94 12.44
CA THR A 123 17.83 3.81 13.65
C THR A 123 17.91 2.42 14.26
N ALA A 124 18.01 1.36 13.44
CA ALA A 124 18.22 0.00 13.93
C ALA A 124 19.54 -0.17 14.70
N GLU A 125 20.57 0.59 14.32
CA GLU A 125 21.86 0.65 15.01
C GLU A 125 21.91 1.71 16.13
N GLY A 126 20.78 2.30 16.51
CA GLY A 126 20.70 3.32 17.57
C GLY A 126 21.24 4.70 17.19
N ARG A 127 21.50 4.95 15.91
CA ARG A 127 21.96 6.25 15.38
C ARG A 127 20.77 7.15 15.04
N PHE A 128 20.99 8.46 14.96
CA PHE A 128 19.96 9.41 14.54
C PHE A 128 19.35 9.03 13.19
N GLY A 129 18.02 8.97 13.14
CA GLY A 129 17.18 8.69 11.98
C GLY A 129 16.92 9.94 11.14
N LYS A 130 15.96 9.87 10.21
CA LYS A 130 15.49 11.06 9.45
C LYS A 130 14.59 11.94 10.33
N ALA A 131 13.85 11.34 11.26
CA ALA A 131 12.91 12.04 12.14
C ALA A 131 13.61 13.04 13.08
N ASP A 132 14.88 12.81 13.43
CA ASP A 132 15.67 13.72 14.27
C ASP A 132 16.14 14.98 13.52
N PHE A 133 15.87 15.09 12.21
CA PHE A 133 16.24 16.23 11.37
C PHE A 133 14.98 16.99 10.99
N ILE A 134 14.89 18.25 11.43
CA ILE A 134 13.71 19.09 11.23
C ILE A 134 13.90 19.89 9.95
N TYR A 135 12.94 19.81 9.03
CA TYR A 135 12.95 20.61 7.81
C TYR A 135 12.34 21.98 8.07
N ASP A 136 13.03 23.04 7.65
CA ASP A 136 12.51 24.40 7.61
C ASP A 136 12.17 24.76 6.15
N ALA A 137 10.87 24.92 5.90
CA ALA A 137 10.36 25.25 4.57
C ALA A 137 10.65 26.71 4.16
N GLN A 138 10.87 27.62 5.11
CA GLN A 138 11.12 29.04 4.81
C GLN A 138 12.54 29.24 4.26
N THR A 139 13.50 28.55 4.86
CA THR A 139 14.92 28.64 4.49
C THR A 139 15.35 27.54 3.51
N ASN A 140 14.52 26.52 3.29
CA ASN A 140 14.84 25.31 2.54
C ASN A 140 16.09 24.61 3.08
N GLU A 141 16.12 24.39 4.39
CA GLU A 141 17.24 23.77 5.10
C GLU A 141 16.74 22.70 6.07
N TYR A 142 17.64 21.79 6.45
CA TYR A 142 17.42 20.89 7.57
C TYR A 142 18.22 21.33 8.78
N ARG A 143 17.61 21.29 9.97
CA ARG A 143 18.29 21.45 11.24
C ARG A 143 18.56 20.09 11.87
N CYS A 144 19.82 19.82 12.21
CA CYS A 144 20.21 18.56 12.85
C CYS A 144 20.15 18.62 14.39
N PRO A 145 20.27 17.47 15.08
CA PRO A 145 20.31 17.43 16.56
C PRO A 145 21.45 18.23 17.19
N ALA A 146 22.56 18.44 16.46
CA ALA A 146 23.67 19.28 16.89
C ALA A 146 23.43 20.79 16.67
N GLY A 147 22.22 21.17 16.22
CA GLY A 147 21.85 22.56 15.93
C GLY A 147 22.40 23.14 14.63
N GLN A 148 23.13 22.36 13.83
CA GLN A 148 23.71 22.79 12.56
C GLN A 148 22.68 22.79 11.44
N HIS A 149 22.83 23.74 10.51
CA HIS A 149 22.03 23.87 9.30
C HIS A 149 22.64 23.05 8.15
N LEU A 150 21.79 22.28 7.49
CA LEU A 150 22.10 21.47 6.32
C LEU A 150 21.45 22.15 5.12
N ILE A 151 22.28 22.85 4.35
CA ILE A 151 21.84 23.53 3.12
C ILE A 151 21.54 22.53 2.02
N TRP A 152 20.64 22.93 1.11
CA TRP A 152 20.46 22.24 -0.16
C TRP A 152 21.75 22.30 -0.99
N ARG A 153 22.08 21.20 -1.67
CA ARG A 153 23.32 21.09 -2.45
C ARG A 153 23.09 20.76 -3.90
N TYR A 154 22.28 19.73 -4.16
CA TYR A 154 21.92 19.33 -5.51
C TYR A 154 20.68 18.42 -5.50
N THR A 155 20.16 18.18 -6.69
CA THR A 155 19.08 17.23 -6.96
C THR A 155 19.65 16.04 -7.73
N SER A 156 19.41 14.81 -7.26
CA SER A 156 19.63 13.59 -8.04
C SER A 156 18.31 13.03 -8.54
N LYS A 157 18.31 12.47 -9.75
CA LYS A 157 17.18 11.69 -10.25
C LYS A 157 17.45 10.21 -10.03
N GLU A 158 16.66 9.58 -9.18
CA GLU A 158 16.80 8.17 -8.82
C GLU A 158 15.47 7.45 -9.00
N LYS A 159 15.46 6.39 -9.83
CA LYS A 159 14.25 5.62 -10.15
C LYS A 159 13.08 6.50 -10.64
N GLY A 160 13.40 7.58 -11.36
CA GLY A 160 12.40 8.53 -11.87
C GLY A 160 12.06 9.69 -10.92
N LEU A 161 12.43 9.61 -9.64
CA LEU A 161 12.11 10.61 -8.61
C LEU A 161 13.22 11.66 -8.48
N ASN A 162 12.83 12.93 -8.32
CA ASN A 162 13.77 13.99 -7.99
C ASN A 162 14.01 14.05 -6.47
N LEU A 163 15.26 13.78 -6.07
CA LEU A 163 15.68 13.72 -4.67
C LEU A 163 16.65 14.86 -4.37
N HIS A 164 16.23 15.76 -3.50
CA HIS A 164 17.06 16.84 -3.01
C HIS A 164 17.97 16.34 -1.88
N ARG A 165 19.25 16.68 -1.97
CA ARG A 165 20.29 16.26 -1.01
C ARG A 165 20.76 17.45 -0.19
N TYR A 166 20.77 17.25 1.13
CA TYR A 166 21.14 18.25 2.14
C TYR A 166 22.24 17.71 3.03
N TRP A 167 23.27 18.53 3.28
CA TRP A 167 24.29 18.23 4.30
C TRP A 167 25.06 19.49 4.69
N SER A 168 25.67 19.42 5.87
CA SER A 168 26.53 20.47 6.41
C SER A 168 27.99 20.05 6.35
N SER A 169 28.87 20.96 5.96
CA SER A 169 30.32 20.72 5.98
C SER A 169 30.88 20.67 7.41
N HIS A 170 30.13 21.17 8.40
CA HIS A 170 30.48 21.11 9.82
C HIS A 170 30.39 19.69 10.41
N CYS A 171 29.83 18.72 9.69
CA CYS A 171 29.72 17.34 10.18
C CYS A 171 31.06 16.71 10.55
N GLN A 172 32.17 17.11 9.91
CA GLN A 172 33.48 16.50 10.17
C GLN A 172 34.03 16.81 11.57
N GLN A 173 33.66 17.96 12.14
CA GLN A 173 34.10 18.43 13.47
C GLN A 173 32.98 18.30 14.52
N CYS A 174 31.86 17.67 14.17
CA CYS A 174 30.69 17.60 15.03
C CYS A 174 30.91 16.59 16.18
N PRO A 175 30.65 16.98 17.45
CA PRO A 175 30.81 16.08 18.60
C PRO A 175 29.83 14.90 18.56
N LEU A 176 28.66 15.07 17.92
CA LEU A 176 27.63 14.03 17.79
C LEU A 176 27.84 13.09 16.59
N LYS A 177 28.98 13.18 15.88
CA LYS A 177 29.22 12.44 14.65
C LYS A 177 29.09 10.92 14.81
N GLN A 178 29.67 10.35 15.88
CA GLN A 178 29.62 8.90 16.13
C GLN A 178 28.18 8.38 16.29
N GLN A 179 27.29 9.17 16.88
CA GLN A 179 25.86 8.82 17.03
C GLN A 179 25.02 9.17 15.79
N CYS A 180 25.60 9.88 14.81
CA CYS A 180 24.88 10.39 13.65
C CYS A 180 25.15 9.58 12.37
N THR A 181 26.42 9.35 12.02
CA THR A 181 26.80 8.67 10.76
C THR A 181 28.25 8.20 10.77
N PRO A 182 28.56 7.04 10.16
CA PRO A 182 29.93 6.61 9.91
C PRO A 182 30.57 7.33 8.72
N SER A 183 29.77 7.93 7.82
CA SER A 183 30.27 8.68 6.67
C SER A 183 30.90 10.02 7.08
N PRO A 184 31.73 10.65 6.22
CA PRO A 184 32.31 11.97 6.50
C PRO A 184 31.26 13.03 6.87
N GLU A 185 30.11 12.98 6.20
CA GLU A 185 28.99 13.90 6.38
C GLU A 185 27.66 13.12 6.42
N ARG A 186 26.69 13.61 7.18
CA ARG A 186 25.33 13.07 7.18
C ARG A 186 24.55 13.70 6.04
N ARG A 187 24.16 12.88 5.05
CA ARG A 187 23.31 13.32 3.94
C ARG A 187 21.86 13.02 4.24
N VAL A 188 21.03 14.07 4.27
CA VAL A 188 19.57 13.96 4.36
C VAL A 188 18.98 14.07 2.96
N THR A 189 17.99 13.23 2.69
CA THR A 189 17.33 13.15 1.38
C THR A 189 15.88 13.51 1.55
N ARG A 190 15.41 14.46 0.74
CA ARG A 190 14.02 14.89 0.68
C ARG A 190 13.54 14.69 -0.74
N TRP A 191 12.43 13.97 -0.89
CA TRP A 191 11.76 13.93 -2.19
C TRP A 191 11.11 15.29 -2.49
N GLU A 192 11.04 15.69 -3.76
CA GLU A 192 10.46 16.99 -4.15
C GLU A 192 9.04 17.21 -3.59
N HIS A 193 8.23 16.15 -3.50
CA HIS A 193 6.87 16.17 -2.95
C HIS A 193 6.78 15.65 -1.50
N GLU A 194 7.88 15.65 -0.74
CA GLU A 194 7.86 15.18 0.66
C GLU A 194 6.87 15.95 1.54
N ALA A 195 6.55 17.21 1.21
CA ALA A 195 5.53 17.99 1.91
C ALA A 195 4.15 17.29 1.94
N VAL A 196 3.81 16.53 0.90
CA VAL A 196 2.59 15.72 0.85
C VAL A 196 2.64 14.60 1.90
N LEU A 197 3.80 13.95 2.05
CA LEU A 197 4.03 12.90 3.05
C LEU A 197 4.09 13.46 4.47
N ASP A 198 4.56 14.69 4.64
CA ASP A 198 4.57 15.41 5.91
C ASP A 198 3.12 15.76 6.32
N THR A 199 2.29 16.22 5.38
CA THR A 199 0.86 16.49 5.60
C THR A 199 0.09 15.21 5.95
N MET A 200 0.32 14.12 5.23
CA MET A 200 -0.25 12.81 5.54
C MET A 200 0.15 12.32 6.95
N GLN A 201 1.42 12.54 7.34
CA GLN A 201 1.89 12.19 8.68
C GLN A 201 1.18 13.02 9.76
N ALA A 202 1.03 14.33 9.56
CA ALA A 202 0.31 15.19 10.50
C ALA A 202 -1.15 14.72 10.70
N ARG A 203 -1.84 14.29 9.64
CA ARG A 203 -3.19 13.70 9.74
C ARG A 203 -3.21 12.41 10.55
N LEU A 204 -2.23 11.54 10.34
CA LEU A 204 -2.08 10.31 11.10
C LEU A 204 -1.87 10.60 12.59
N ASP A 205 -1.01 11.56 12.93
CA ASP A 205 -0.72 11.95 14.31
C ASP A 205 -1.93 12.60 14.99
N GLN A 206 -2.75 13.36 14.23
CA GLN A 206 -4.01 13.95 14.70
C GLN A 206 -5.16 12.93 14.82
N THR A 207 -5.01 11.74 14.23
CA THR A 207 -6.06 10.70 14.19
C THR A 207 -5.55 9.40 14.82
N PRO A 208 -5.32 9.35 16.15
CA PRO A 208 -4.69 8.21 16.82
C PRO A 208 -5.49 6.90 16.68
N ASP A 209 -6.80 6.99 16.47
CA ASP A 209 -7.67 5.84 16.32
C ASP A 209 -7.78 5.32 14.87
N ALA A 210 -7.15 5.97 13.89
CA ALA A 210 -7.25 5.60 12.47
C ALA A 210 -6.93 4.13 12.22
N MET A 211 -5.87 3.60 12.84
CA MET A 211 -5.48 2.21 12.66
C MET A 211 -6.43 1.22 13.35
N ARG A 212 -7.11 1.65 14.42
CA ARG A 212 -8.18 0.85 15.06
C ARG A 212 -9.40 0.78 14.15
N ILE A 213 -9.81 1.92 13.58
CA ILE A 213 -10.91 2.01 12.61
C ILE A 213 -10.61 1.11 11.42
N ARG A 214 -9.43 1.26 10.79
CA ARG A 214 -9.00 0.43 9.66
C ARG A 214 -9.15 -1.07 9.94
N ARG A 215 -8.66 -1.51 11.10
CA ARG A 215 -8.70 -2.92 11.53
C ARG A 215 -10.14 -3.43 11.66
N GLN A 216 -11.04 -2.65 12.24
CA GLN A 216 -12.44 -3.02 12.42
C GLN A 216 -13.24 -2.97 11.11
N THR A 217 -12.82 -2.15 10.15
CA THR A 217 -13.55 -1.95 8.90
C THR A 217 -13.28 -3.07 7.88
N VAL A 218 -12.02 -3.34 7.53
CA VAL A 218 -11.69 -4.23 6.39
C VAL A 218 -11.61 -5.71 6.77
N GLU A 219 -11.27 -6.04 8.02
CA GLU A 219 -11.16 -7.43 8.47
C GLU A 219 -12.55 -8.11 8.56
N HIS A 220 -13.60 -7.33 8.83
CA HIS A 220 -14.96 -7.84 8.97
C HIS A 220 -15.56 -8.43 7.67
N PRO A 221 -15.53 -7.72 6.52
CA PRO A 221 -15.95 -8.28 5.24
C PRO A 221 -15.16 -9.53 4.84
N PHE A 222 -13.83 -9.50 4.97
CA PHE A 222 -13.00 -10.66 4.66
C PHE A 222 -13.32 -11.86 5.55
N GLY A 223 -13.48 -11.65 6.85
CA GLY A 223 -13.88 -12.70 7.78
C GLY A 223 -15.25 -13.29 7.44
N THR A 224 -16.21 -12.44 7.05
CA THR A 224 -17.56 -12.88 6.67
C THR A 224 -17.53 -13.71 5.39
N ILE A 225 -16.86 -13.23 4.34
CA ILE A 225 -16.76 -13.94 3.06
C ILE A 225 -16.03 -15.28 3.25
N LYS A 226 -14.88 -15.26 3.93
CA LYS A 226 -14.03 -16.46 4.05
C LYS A 226 -14.58 -17.51 5.02
N ALA A 227 -15.12 -17.08 6.16
CA ALA A 227 -15.59 -18.02 7.19
C ALA A 227 -17.09 -18.29 7.09
N TRP A 228 -17.93 -17.27 7.00
CA TRP A 228 -19.39 -17.43 7.11
C TRP A 228 -20.05 -17.81 5.80
N MET A 229 -19.52 -17.33 4.67
CA MET A 229 -20.01 -17.71 3.35
C MET A 229 -19.31 -18.97 2.80
N GLY A 230 -18.33 -19.53 3.54
CA GLY A 230 -17.61 -20.75 3.20
C GLY A 230 -16.58 -20.60 2.07
N SER A 231 -16.33 -19.38 1.60
CA SER A 231 -15.48 -19.10 0.43
C SER A 231 -14.01 -18.92 0.84
N THR A 232 -13.31 -20.04 1.01
CA THR A 232 -11.88 -20.02 1.36
C THR A 232 -10.94 -19.97 0.15
N HIS A 233 -11.38 -20.52 -0.99
CA HIS A 233 -10.62 -20.59 -2.23
C HIS A 233 -11.53 -20.26 -3.41
N PHE A 234 -10.96 -19.65 -4.45
CA PHE A 234 -11.65 -19.46 -5.71
C PHE A 234 -11.82 -20.78 -6.44
N LEU A 235 -12.97 -20.96 -7.08
CA LEU A 235 -13.33 -22.15 -7.85
C LEU A 235 -13.01 -22.00 -9.33
N THR A 236 -12.90 -20.75 -9.80
CA THR A 236 -12.55 -20.42 -11.18
C THR A 236 -11.05 -20.21 -11.36
N LYS A 237 -10.63 -20.20 -12.63
CA LYS A 237 -9.24 -19.96 -13.06
C LYS A 237 -9.22 -18.82 -14.06
N THR A 238 -8.07 -18.16 -14.23
CA THR A 238 -7.87 -16.93 -14.99
C THR A 238 -8.47 -15.69 -14.31
N ILE A 239 -7.77 -14.56 -14.43
CA ILE A 239 -8.05 -13.35 -13.65
C ILE A 239 -9.47 -12.82 -13.87
N ASN A 240 -9.99 -12.87 -15.11
CA ASN A 240 -11.33 -12.38 -15.42
C ASN A 240 -12.43 -13.20 -14.74
N ARG A 241 -12.28 -14.52 -14.69
CA ARG A 241 -13.26 -15.41 -14.06
C ARG A 241 -13.20 -15.28 -12.54
N VAL A 242 -11.99 -15.19 -11.99
CA VAL A 242 -11.78 -14.97 -10.55
C VAL A 242 -12.32 -13.62 -10.11
N SER A 243 -12.12 -12.56 -10.91
CA SER A 243 -12.70 -11.24 -10.67
C SER A 243 -14.23 -11.27 -10.68
N THR A 244 -14.82 -12.04 -11.60
CA THR A 244 -16.28 -12.26 -11.63
C THR A 244 -16.76 -12.98 -10.38
N GLU A 245 -16.08 -14.04 -9.97
CA GLU A 245 -16.38 -14.80 -8.75
C GLU A 245 -16.30 -13.91 -7.50
N MET A 246 -15.23 -13.10 -7.37
CA MET A 246 -15.09 -12.13 -6.28
C MET A 246 -16.23 -11.10 -6.29
N SER A 247 -16.62 -10.60 -7.46
CA SER A 247 -17.72 -9.64 -7.59
C SER A 247 -19.04 -10.21 -7.07
N LEU A 248 -19.31 -11.50 -7.32
CA LEU A 248 -20.49 -12.18 -6.79
C LEU A 248 -20.43 -12.33 -5.26
N HIS A 249 -19.26 -12.63 -4.69
CA HIS A 249 -19.08 -12.66 -3.24
C HIS A 249 -19.32 -11.29 -2.59
N VAL A 250 -18.77 -10.23 -3.17
CA VAL A 250 -18.99 -8.85 -2.72
C VAL A 250 -20.46 -8.47 -2.79
N LEU A 251 -21.14 -8.78 -3.90
CA LEU A 251 -22.57 -8.52 -4.08
C LEU A 251 -23.40 -9.20 -3.00
N ALA A 252 -23.17 -10.51 -2.77
CA ALA A 252 -23.88 -11.27 -1.76
C ALA A 252 -23.62 -10.73 -0.34
N TYR A 253 -22.39 -10.37 -0.02
CA TYR A 253 -22.03 -9.73 1.24
C TYR A 253 -22.77 -8.39 1.43
N ASN A 254 -22.71 -7.50 0.44
CA ASN A 254 -23.34 -6.19 0.50
C ASN A 254 -24.86 -6.29 0.61
N ILE A 255 -25.52 -7.18 -0.14
CA ILE A 255 -26.98 -7.42 -0.01
C ILE A 255 -27.33 -7.87 1.40
N LYS A 256 -26.59 -8.85 1.96
CA LYS A 256 -26.81 -9.31 3.33
C LYS A 256 -26.62 -8.18 4.35
N ARG A 257 -25.61 -7.31 4.13
CA ARG A 257 -25.37 -6.15 4.99
C ARG A 257 -26.50 -5.12 4.89
N LEU A 258 -26.98 -4.83 3.69
CA LEU A 258 -28.11 -3.94 3.46
C LEU A 258 -29.41 -4.46 4.09
N ILE A 259 -29.69 -5.77 4.01
CA ILE A 259 -30.83 -6.40 4.70
C ILE A 259 -30.74 -6.16 6.21
N ASN A 260 -29.57 -6.30 6.81
CA ASN A 260 -29.38 -6.05 8.25
C ASN A 260 -29.56 -4.57 8.64
N ILE A 261 -29.27 -3.63 7.74
CA ILE A 261 -29.37 -2.18 8.01
C ILE A 261 -30.78 -1.65 7.74
N LEU A 262 -31.37 -2.01 6.61
CA LEU A 262 -32.62 -1.44 6.12
C LEU A 262 -33.83 -2.36 6.37
N GLY A 263 -33.61 -3.65 6.58
CA GLY A 263 -34.65 -4.67 6.48
C GLY A 263 -35.02 -5.01 5.04
N VAL A 264 -35.65 -6.17 4.85
CA VAL A 264 -36.00 -6.69 3.51
C VAL A 264 -36.98 -5.76 2.78
N GLY A 265 -38.05 -5.32 3.45
CA GLY A 265 -39.10 -4.51 2.82
C GLY A 265 -38.58 -3.18 2.26
N ARG A 266 -37.80 -2.45 3.05
CA ARG A 266 -37.20 -1.17 2.63
C ARG A 266 -36.15 -1.36 1.53
N LEU A 267 -35.36 -2.44 1.60
CA LEU A 267 -34.38 -2.74 0.56
C LEU A 267 -35.06 -2.95 -0.81
N ILE A 268 -36.12 -3.75 -0.85
CA ILE A 268 -36.88 -3.99 -2.10
C ILE A 268 -37.44 -2.68 -2.66
N GLN A 269 -37.99 -1.81 -1.81
CA GLN A 269 -38.50 -0.51 -2.22
C GLN A 269 -37.41 0.37 -2.84
N VAL A 270 -36.22 0.44 -2.23
CA VAL A 270 -35.10 1.24 -2.73
C VAL A 270 -34.55 0.68 -4.05
N MET A 271 -34.48 -0.65 -4.21
CA MET A 271 -33.96 -1.28 -5.43
C MET A 271 -34.93 -1.24 -6.61
N SER A 272 -36.23 -1.02 -6.35
CA SER A 272 -37.27 -0.96 -7.38
C SER A 272 -37.55 0.47 -7.87
N ALA A 273 -36.92 1.47 -7.25
CA ALA A 273 -37.02 2.88 -7.59
C ALA A 273 -35.93 3.28 -8.59
#